data_AF-I1GUY9-F1
#
_entry.id   AF-I1GUY9-F1
#
_cell.length_a   1.000
_cell.length_b   1.000
_cell.length_c   1.000
_cell.angle_alpha   90.00
_cell.angle_beta   90.00
_cell.angle_gamma   90.00
#
_symmetry.space_group_name_H-M   'P 1'
#
loop_
_entity.id
_entity.type
_entity.pdbx_description
1 polymer ?
#
loop_
_entity_poly.entity_id
_entity_poly.type
_entity_poly.pdbx_seq_one_letter_code
_entity_poly.pdbx_strand_id
1 'polypeptide(L)'
;MAVYLLPSWLATAPPPPPPLLMDSPSTTASDDEDHHHHHQGSDGGKKKHVMFLVSHMEAGCIIGKAGSIVKSMESQSGARINISRHDQLFPGTTSRVVLVSGLFNQLMDAMELILERLVYQGDQVIDSKATIALVVPSVCCGALIGKGGATLKAITQKASAGIKISPQDNSYGLHDRLVTITGSLDNQLRAIFLILSKLLEDVLYSIPIARIVFSRYPASPVEYENVGSDEHVGRYQNKPNTPVRSPDKNDGQEYLTIAIADEHIGAVIGRAGRSINEITQVSGACIRISAKGDFIADTCDREVVISGTPEAIQAAEAMIMHRVSAAGRLSG
;
A
#
# COMPACT_ATOMS: atom_id res chain seq x y z
N MET A 1 8.62 81.55 16.12
CA MET A 1 7.18 81.42 15.78
C MET A 1 6.96 80.04 15.17
N ALA A 2 5.87 79.36 15.57
CA ALA A 2 5.34 78.02 15.18
C ALA A 2 6.28 76.82 15.45
N VAL A 3 6.05 75.86 16.37
CA VAL A 3 4.88 75.08 16.85
C VAL A 3 4.26 74.16 15.79
N TYR A 4 4.37 72.83 16.01
CA TYR A 4 3.38 71.73 15.85
C TYR A 4 4.07 70.41 16.27
N LEU A 5 3.89 69.93 17.50
CA LEU A 5 2.90 68.95 18.01
C LEU A 5 3.13 67.48 17.57
N LEU A 6 3.50 66.62 18.53
CA LEU A 6 3.41 65.17 18.47
C LEU A 6 2.16 64.68 19.25
N PRO A 7 1.41 63.66 18.79
CA PRO A 7 0.13 63.27 19.39
C PRO A 7 0.26 62.40 20.65
N SER A 8 -0.67 62.66 21.57
CA SER A 8 -0.93 62.01 22.86
C SER A 8 -1.79 60.75 22.72
N TRP A 9 -1.19 59.56 22.91
CA TRP A 9 -1.90 58.33 23.33
C TRP A 9 -0.91 57.23 23.80
N LEU A 10 0.02 57.52 24.71
CA LEU A 10 0.55 56.44 25.56
C LEU A 10 -0.44 56.23 26.71
N ALA A 11 -1.40 55.33 26.50
CA ALA A 11 -2.31 54.86 27.55
C ALA A 11 -1.69 53.65 28.26
N THR A 12 -1.44 53.81 29.55
CA THR A 12 -0.92 52.81 30.49
C THR A 12 -1.97 51.73 30.78
N ALA A 13 -1.57 50.46 30.71
CA ALA A 13 -2.41 49.32 31.08
C ALA A 13 -2.73 49.31 32.59
N PRO A 14 -3.93 48.85 33.01
CA PRO A 14 -4.31 48.78 34.43
C PRO A 14 -3.58 47.65 35.19
N PRO A 15 -3.40 47.77 36.52
CA PRO A 15 -2.68 46.80 37.33
C PRO A 15 -3.48 45.49 37.56
N PRO A 16 -2.78 44.36 37.85
CA PRO A 16 -3.41 43.06 38.07
C PRO A 16 -4.12 42.97 39.45
N PRO A 17 -5.14 42.10 39.58
CA PRO A 17 -5.85 41.88 40.84
C PRO A 17 -5.03 41.07 41.87
N PRO A 18 -5.33 41.21 43.18
CA PRO A 18 -4.61 40.54 44.27
C PRO A 18 -4.93 39.02 44.36
N PRO A 19 -4.04 38.23 44.99
CA PRO A 19 -4.21 36.78 45.09
C PRO A 19 -5.22 36.39 46.18
N LEU A 20 -6.08 35.40 45.88
CA LEU A 20 -7.03 34.85 46.84
C LEU A 20 -6.42 33.68 47.63
N LEU A 21 -6.61 33.74 48.95
CA LEU A 21 -6.16 32.81 49.98
C LEU A 21 -6.80 31.43 49.84
N MET A 22 -6.00 30.39 50.09
CA MET A 22 -6.42 29.01 50.27
C MET A 22 -7.20 28.85 51.58
N ASP A 23 -8.38 28.25 51.51
CA ASP A 23 -9.01 27.57 52.64
C ASP A 23 -9.24 26.09 52.27
N SER A 24 -9.05 25.21 53.24
CA SER A 24 -9.36 23.77 53.21
C SER A 24 -9.67 23.34 54.66
N PRO A 25 -10.37 22.21 54.94
CA PRO A 25 -11.29 21.40 54.13
C PRO A 25 -12.61 21.03 54.88
N SER A 26 -13.61 20.46 54.19
CA SER A 26 -14.42 19.33 54.70
C SER A 26 -15.35 18.75 53.62
N THR A 27 -14.97 17.55 53.16
CA THR A 27 -15.79 16.38 52.79
C THR A 27 -17.28 16.58 52.50
N THR A 28 -17.66 16.41 51.23
CA THR A 28 -18.78 15.54 50.82
C THR A 28 -18.45 14.90 49.48
N ALA A 29 -18.52 13.57 49.46
CA ALA A 29 -18.23 12.71 48.33
C ALA A 29 -19.26 12.85 47.20
N SER A 30 -18.77 12.99 45.97
CA SER A 30 -19.38 12.52 44.72
C SER A 30 -18.36 12.76 43.60
N ASP A 31 -17.46 11.79 43.43
CA ASP A 31 -16.51 11.73 42.32
C ASP A 31 -17.26 11.38 41.04
N ASP A 32 -17.72 12.40 40.31
CA ASP A 32 -17.99 12.30 38.87
C ASP A 32 -16.69 12.68 38.14
N GLU A 33 -15.73 11.77 38.11
CA GLU A 33 -14.61 11.85 37.17
C GLU A 33 -15.12 11.51 35.77
N ASP A 34 -15.15 12.53 34.91
CA ASP A 34 -15.23 12.40 33.46
C ASP A 34 -14.07 11.53 32.96
N HIS A 35 -14.29 10.22 32.95
CA HIS A 35 -13.52 9.30 32.15
C HIS A 35 -13.75 9.66 30.68
N HIS A 36 -12.82 10.45 30.13
CA HIS A 36 -12.52 10.40 28.71
C HIS A 36 -12.23 8.94 28.37
N HIS A 37 -13.26 8.23 27.90
CA HIS A 37 -13.14 6.93 27.27
C HIS A 37 -12.25 7.12 26.04
N HIS A 38 -10.95 6.95 26.25
CA HIS A 38 -10.03 6.53 25.21
C HIS A 38 -10.60 5.21 24.71
N HIS A 39 -11.34 5.25 23.61
CA HIS A 39 -11.75 4.08 22.86
C HIS A 39 -10.48 3.48 22.27
N GLN A 40 -9.70 2.82 23.13
CA GLN A 40 -8.69 1.87 22.74
C GLN A 40 -9.47 0.65 22.26
N GLY A 41 -10.05 0.78 21.07
CA GLY A 41 -10.57 -0.35 20.33
C GLY A 41 -9.40 -1.30 20.12
N SER A 42 -9.51 -2.46 20.75
CA SER A 42 -8.67 -3.61 20.48
C SER A 42 -8.94 -4.07 19.03
N ASP A 43 -8.39 -3.35 18.05
CA ASP A 43 -8.18 -3.89 16.71
C ASP A 43 -7.05 -4.91 16.87
N GLY A 44 -7.40 -6.19 17.03
CA GLY A 44 -6.41 -7.27 17.10
C GLY A 44 -5.47 -7.14 15.91
N GLY A 45 -4.26 -6.61 16.16
CA GLY A 45 -3.43 -5.87 15.20
C GLY A 45 -3.39 -6.46 13.80
N LYS A 46 -4.34 -6.05 12.94
CA LYS A 46 -4.42 -6.58 11.58
C LYS A 46 -3.25 -6.04 10.80
N LYS A 47 -2.42 -6.95 10.27
CA LYS A 47 -1.30 -6.59 9.38
C LYS A 47 -1.83 -5.78 8.20
N LYS A 48 -1.22 -4.64 7.96
CA LYS A 48 -1.47 -3.74 6.84
C LYS A 48 -0.31 -3.87 5.84
N HIS A 49 -0.45 -3.23 4.70
CA HIS A 49 0.56 -3.25 3.66
C HIS A 49 0.57 -1.92 2.90
N VAL A 50 1.69 -1.61 2.27
CA VAL A 50 1.84 -0.50 1.32
C VAL A 50 2.67 -0.97 0.15
N MET A 51 2.37 -0.41 -1.02
CA MET A 51 3.07 -0.70 -2.25
C MET A 51 3.58 0.59 -2.89
N PHE A 52 4.78 0.54 -3.45
CA PHE A 52 5.34 1.66 -4.18
C PHE A 52 6.32 1.22 -5.24
N LEU A 53 6.55 2.12 -6.19
CA LEU A 53 7.44 1.89 -7.32
C LEU A 53 8.85 2.39 -7.01
N VAL A 54 9.82 1.62 -7.47
CA VAL A 54 11.25 1.97 -7.47
C VAL A 54 11.86 1.60 -8.82
N SER A 55 12.87 2.32 -9.25
CA SER A 55 13.68 1.95 -10.40
C SER A 55 14.46 0.65 -10.13
N HIS A 56 15.01 0.07 -11.19
CA HIS A 56 15.88 -1.10 -11.08
C HIS A 56 17.09 -0.84 -10.16
N MET A 57 17.67 0.37 -10.22
CA MET A 57 18.83 0.75 -9.41
C MET A 57 18.46 0.87 -7.93
N GLU A 58 17.37 1.58 -7.63
CA GLU A 58 16.85 1.76 -6.27
C GLU A 58 16.50 0.42 -5.63
N ALA A 59 15.87 -0.49 -6.38
CA ALA A 59 15.62 -1.85 -5.90
C ALA A 59 16.92 -2.58 -5.51
N GLY A 60 18.00 -2.41 -6.29
CA GLY A 60 19.32 -2.94 -5.94
C GLY A 60 19.87 -2.36 -4.63
N CYS A 61 19.68 -1.06 -4.39
CA CYS A 61 20.08 -0.38 -3.15
C CYS A 61 19.33 -0.88 -1.92
N ILE A 62 18.03 -1.17 -2.06
CA ILE A 62 17.18 -1.71 -0.98
C ILE A 62 17.55 -3.17 -0.69
N ILE A 63 17.74 -4.00 -1.73
CA ILE A 63 18.08 -5.42 -1.55
C ILE A 63 19.47 -5.57 -0.90
N GLY A 64 20.47 -4.87 -1.44
CA GLY A 64 21.86 -5.01 -1.02
C GLY A 64 22.50 -6.35 -1.42
N LYS A 65 23.80 -6.50 -1.14
CA LYS A 65 24.54 -7.73 -1.47
C LYS A 65 23.96 -8.92 -0.70
N ALA A 66 23.57 -9.99 -1.40
CA ALA A 66 22.93 -11.18 -0.83
C ALA A 66 21.68 -10.88 0.02
N GLY A 67 20.97 -9.78 -0.25
CA GLY A 67 19.77 -9.38 0.49
C GLY A 67 20.07 -8.82 1.88
N SER A 68 21.32 -8.47 2.21
CA SER A 68 21.71 -8.08 3.57
C SER A 68 21.01 -6.81 4.06
N ILE A 69 20.76 -5.85 3.16
CA ILE A 69 20.16 -4.56 3.52
C ILE A 69 18.67 -4.74 3.78
N VAL A 70 17.94 -5.41 2.88
CA VAL A 70 16.51 -5.65 3.08
C VAL A 70 16.26 -6.48 4.34
N LYS A 71 17.09 -7.50 4.63
CA LYS A 71 17.00 -8.28 5.87
C LYS A 71 17.24 -7.43 7.12
N SER A 72 18.18 -6.48 7.05
CA SER A 72 18.43 -5.54 8.15
C SER A 72 17.24 -4.60 8.36
N MET A 73 16.64 -4.09 7.28
CA MET A 73 15.45 -3.25 7.35
C MET A 73 14.26 -4.01 7.93
N GLU A 74 14.02 -5.25 7.51
CA GLU A 74 12.99 -6.13 8.08
C GLU A 74 13.25 -6.40 9.57
N SER A 75 14.49 -6.66 9.97
CA SER A 75 14.87 -6.89 11.36
C SER A 75 14.67 -5.65 12.25
N GLN A 76 14.94 -4.45 11.73
CA GLN A 76 14.83 -3.20 12.49
C GLN A 76 13.38 -2.73 12.61
N SER A 77 12.62 -2.82 11.52
CA SER A 77 11.22 -2.37 11.47
C SER A 77 10.23 -3.42 11.99
N GLY A 78 10.58 -4.70 11.98
CA GLY A 78 9.64 -5.80 12.22
C GLY A 78 8.61 -6.00 11.10
N ALA A 79 8.71 -5.24 10.00
CA ALA A 79 7.90 -5.43 8.81
C ALA A 79 8.53 -6.50 7.89
N ARG A 80 7.75 -6.96 6.93
CA ARG A 80 8.21 -7.77 5.80
C ARG A 80 8.30 -6.91 4.56
N ILE A 81 9.40 -7.01 3.83
CA ILE A 81 9.69 -6.22 2.63
C ILE A 81 9.92 -7.18 1.47
N ASN A 82 9.02 -7.12 0.49
CA ASN A 82 9.12 -7.90 -0.73
C ASN A 82 9.35 -6.98 -1.94
N ILE A 83 10.24 -7.38 -2.84
CA ILE A 83 10.58 -6.63 -4.04
C ILE A 83 10.42 -7.56 -5.23
N SER A 84 9.54 -7.18 -6.16
CA SER A 84 9.28 -7.86 -7.44
C SER A 84 10.58 -8.17 -8.20
N ARG A 85 10.61 -9.21 -9.04
CA ARG A 85 11.81 -9.58 -9.82
C ARG A 85 12.17 -8.51 -10.86
N HIS A 86 13.36 -8.61 -11.45
CA HIS A 86 13.85 -7.61 -12.41
C HIS A 86 13.08 -7.60 -13.74
N ASP A 87 12.53 -8.76 -14.12
CA ASP A 87 11.67 -9.00 -15.28
C ASP A 87 10.19 -8.76 -14.96
N GLN A 88 9.86 -8.47 -13.70
CA GLN A 88 8.50 -8.29 -13.23
C GLN A 88 8.22 -6.83 -12.86
N LEU A 89 8.02 -6.04 -13.89
CA LEU A 89 7.85 -4.61 -13.81
C LEU A 89 6.38 -4.24 -13.59
N PHE A 90 6.14 -3.07 -12.99
CA PHE A 90 4.81 -2.52 -12.94
C PHE A 90 4.34 -2.15 -14.36
N PRO A 91 3.17 -2.63 -14.82
CA PRO A 91 2.65 -2.41 -16.16
C PRO A 91 2.76 -0.96 -16.64
N GLY A 92 3.11 -0.80 -17.91
CA GLY A 92 3.32 0.51 -18.52
C GLY A 92 4.49 1.31 -17.94
N THR A 93 5.34 0.71 -17.10
CA THR A 93 6.53 1.35 -16.52
C THR A 93 7.76 0.46 -16.63
N THR A 94 8.92 1.04 -16.33
CA THR A 94 10.19 0.32 -16.15
C THR A 94 10.52 0.09 -14.67
N SER A 95 9.55 0.31 -13.78
CA SER A 95 9.76 0.30 -12.34
C SER A 95 9.43 -1.06 -11.75
N ARG A 96 10.22 -1.46 -10.77
CA ARG A 96 9.94 -2.58 -9.88
C ARG A 96 8.98 -2.13 -8.78
N VAL A 97 8.25 -3.10 -8.26
CA VAL A 97 7.31 -2.94 -7.16
C VAL A 97 7.96 -3.37 -5.85
N VAL A 98 7.86 -2.52 -4.83
CA VAL A 98 8.17 -2.84 -3.42
C VAL A 98 6.85 -2.96 -2.65
N LEU A 99 6.77 -3.97 -1.80
CA LEU A 99 5.63 -4.28 -0.95
C LEU A 99 6.10 -4.45 0.48
N VAL A 100 5.64 -3.56 1.35
CA VAL A 100 5.94 -3.59 2.78
C VAL A 100 4.69 -4.04 3.52
N SER A 101 4.82 -4.97 4.47
CA SER A 101 3.68 -5.52 5.22
C SER A 101 4.00 -5.72 6.69
N GLY A 102 3.12 -5.29 7.58
CA GLY A 102 3.34 -5.33 9.02
C GLY A 102 2.24 -4.61 9.78
N LEU A 103 2.43 -4.38 11.08
CA LEU A 103 1.62 -3.43 11.83
C LEU A 103 1.85 -2.00 11.30
N PHE A 104 0.96 -1.06 11.62
CA PHE A 104 1.05 0.30 11.09
C PHE A 104 2.37 1.00 11.46
N ASN A 105 2.83 0.86 12.71
CA ASN A 105 4.14 1.38 13.14
C ASN A 105 5.30 0.70 12.41
N GLN A 106 5.30 -0.63 12.32
CA GLN A 106 6.33 -1.40 11.60
C GLN A 106 6.42 -0.98 10.12
N LEU A 107 5.28 -0.70 9.50
CA LEU A 107 5.22 -0.21 8.13
C LEU A 107 5.86 1.18 8.01
N MET A 108 5.53 2.11 8.92
CA MET A 108 6.15 3.43 8.94
C MET A 108 7.66 3.37 9.17
N ASP A 109 8.12 2.55 10.12
CA ASP A 109 9.54 2.34 10.41
C ASP A 109 10.28 1.79 9.18
N ALA A 110 9.68 0.83 8.46
CA ALA A 110 10.24 0.31 7.22
C ALA A 110 10.28 1.36 6.10
N MET A 111 9.25 2.20 5.97
CA MET A 111 9.22 3.28 4.97
C MET A 111 10.31 4.32 5.23
N GLU A 112 10.56 4.67 6.49
CA GLU A 112 11.65 5.56 6.89
C GLU A 112 13.00 4.99 6.49
N LEU A 113 13.31 3.75 6.91
CA LEU A 113 14.56 3.08 6.56
C LEU A 113 14.78 2.98 5.04
N ILE A 114 13.73 2.67 4.28
CA ILE A 114 13.82 2.57 2.81
C ILE A 114 14.06 3.95 2.20
N LEU A 115 13.26 4.97 2.54
CA LEU A 115 13.38 6.29 1.95
C LEU A 115 14.72 6.96 2.29
N GLU A 116 15.20 6.82 3.53
CA GLU A 116 16.54 7.23 3.91
C GLU A 116 17.59 6.57 3.01
N ARG A 117 17.45 5.26 2.76
CA ARG A 117 18.41 4.54 1.93
C ARG A 117 18.39 4.96 0.46
N LEU A 118 17.25 5.42 -0.04
CA LEU A 118 17.12 5.95 -1.41
C LEU A 118 17.72 7.35 -1.53
N VAL A 119 17.65 8.16 -0.47
CA VAL A 119 18.22 9.51 -0.45
C VAL A 119 19.72 9.48 -0.14
N TYR A 120 20.18 8.57 0.73
CA TYR A 120 21.52 8.57 1.30
C TYR A 120 22.28 7.24 1.10
N GLN A 121 23.57 7.36 0.75
CA GLN A 121 24.54 6.25 0.82
C GLN A 121 25.72 6.64 1.70
N GLY A 122 25.66 6.27 2.98
CA GLY A 122 26.56 6.85 3.98
C GLY A 122 26.21 8.33 4.20
N ASP A 123 27.21 9.20 4.25
CA ASP A 123 27.00 10.65 4.40
C ASP A 123 26.69 11.38 3.07
N GLN A 124 26.69 10.66 1.95
CA GLN A 124 26.47 11.25 0.63
C GLN A 124 24.99 11.20 0.24
N VAL A 125 24.48 12.32 -0.25
CA VAL A 125 23.14 12.42 -0.84
C VAL A 125 23.19 11.90 -2.28
N ILE A 126 22.47 10.81 -2.56
CA ILE A 126 22.38 10.19 -3.88
C ILE A 126 21.32 10.92 -4.73
N ASP A 127 20.15 11.16 -4.14
CA ASP A 127 19.04 11.83 -4.82
C ASP A 127 18.26 12.72 -3.84
N SER A 128 18.60 14.01 -3.85
CA SER A 128 17.90 15.03 -3.04
C SER A 128 16.48 15.32 -3.52
N LYS A 129 16.06 14.75 -4.65
CA LYS A 129 14.73 14.90 -5.25
C LYS A 129 14.00 13.57 -5.40
N ALA A 130 14.43 12.54 -4.68
CA ALA A 130 13.81 11.22 -4.69
C ALA A 130 12.28 11.37 -4.62
N THR A 131 11.58 10.78 -5.58
CA THR A 131 10.13 10.90 -5.71
C THR A 131 9.57 9.51 -5.51
N ILE A 132 8.62 9.35 -4.59
CA ILE A 132 7.97 8.06 -4.35
C ILE A 132 6.60 8.01 -5.02
N ALA A 133 6.30 6.90 -5.69
CA ALA A 133 4.99 6.66 -6.29
C ALA A 133 4.34 5.47 -5.59
N LEU A 134 3.37 5.74 -4.71
CA LEU A 134 2.57 4.69 -4.09
C LEU A 134 1.61 4.08 -5.11
N VAL A 135 1.45 2.76 -5.07
CA VAL A 135 0.43 2.04 -5.85
C VAL A 135 -0.81 1.93 -4.98
N VAL A 136 -1.90 2.56 -5.41
CA VAL A 136 -3.16 2.62 -4.66
C VAL A 136 -4.29 2.10 -5.53
N PRO A 137 -5.12 1.15 -5.05
CA PRO A 137 -6.29 0.70 -5.79
C PRO A 137 -7.18 1.87 -6.18
N SER A 138 -7.58 1.93 -7.44
CA SER A 138 -8.35 3.03 -8.04
C SER A 138 -9.63 3.32 -7.25
N VAL A 139 -10.27 2.26 -6.73
CA VAL A 139 -11.47 2.34 -5.89
C VAL A 139 -11.25 3.12 -4.58
N CYS A 140 -10.03 3.10 -4.02
CA CYS A 140 -9.69 3.80 -2.78
C CYS A 140 -9.30 5.27 -3.04
N CYS A 141 -8.94 5.63 -4.27
CA CYS A 141 -8.53 7.00 -4.60
C CYS A 141 -9.67 8.01 -4.43
N GLY A 142 -10.94 7.59 -4.53
CA GLY A 142 -12.08 8.48 -4.29
C GLY A 142 -12.08 9.05 -2.86
N ALA A 143 -11.83 8.20 -1.85
CA ALA A 143 -11.73 8.61 -0.45
C ALA A 143 -10.51 9.51 -0.20
N LEU A 144 -9.38 9.21 -0.87
CA LEU A 144 -8.15 9.99 -0.78
C LEU A 144 -8.31 11.38 -1.41
N ILE A 145 -9.02 11.49 -2.54
CA ILE A 145 -9.32 12.77 -3.21
C ILE A 145 -10.32 13.58 -2.37
N GLY A 146 -11.42 12.95 -1.97
CA GLY A 146 -12.52 13.59 -1.25
C GLY A 146 -13.37 14.53 -2.12
N LYS A 147 -14.51 14.99 -1.59
CA LYS A 147 -15.44 15.88 -2.30
C LYS A 147 -14.72 17.17 -2.74
N GLY A 148 -14.70 17.46 -4.04
CA GLY A 148 -14.01 18.63 -4.61
C GLY A 148 -12.49 18.64 -4.41
N GLY A 149 -11.88 17.48 -4.13
CA GLY A 149 -10.45 17.36 -3.82
C GLY A 149 -10.06 17.85 -2.43
N ALA A 150 -11.03 18.08 -1.52
CA ALA A 150 -10.76 18.68 -0.22
C ALA A 150 -9.83 17.85 0.66
N THR A 151 -10.00 16.52 0.67
CA THR A 151 -9.15 15.61 1.45
C THR A 151 -7.71 15.65 0.96
N LEU A 152 -7.50 15.49 -0.36
CA LEU A 152 -6.17 15.55 -0.95
C LEU A 152 -5.50 16.90 -0.68
N LYS A 153 -6.21 18.01 -0.84
CA LYS A 153 -5.69 19.36 -0.52
C LYS A 153 -5.24 19.48 0.94
N ALA A 154 -6.05 18.97 1.88
CA ALA A 154 -5.71 19.00 3.29
C ALA A 154 -4.48 18.13 3.60
N ILE A 155 -4.36 16.96 2.98
CA ILE A 155 -3.17 16.09 3.12
C ILE A 155 -1.93 16.81 2.56
N THR A 156 -2.01 17.34 1.34
CA THR A 156 -0.93 18.12 0.70
C THR A 156 -0.46 19.27 1.59
N GLN A 157 -1.40 20.03 2.16
CA GLN A 157 -1.09 21.16 3.04
C GLN A 157 -0.43 20.71 4.36
N LYS A 158 -0.98 19.68 5.03
CA LYS A 158 -0.43 19.16 6.29
C LYS A 158 0.94 18.51 6.09
N ALA A 159 1.15 17.84 4.96
CA ALA A 159 2.40 17.17 4.64
C ALA A 159 3.51 18.16 4.24
N SER A 160 3.15 19.34 3.72
CA SER A 160 4.07 20.23 3.01
C SER A 160 4.78 19.52 1.86
N ALA A 161 4.07 18.62 1.17
CA ALA A 161 4.59 17.79 0.09
C ALA A 161 3.80 18.03 -1.21
N GLY A 162 4.42 17.82 -2.37
CA GLY A 162 3.72 17.77 -3.64
C GLY A 162 3.07 16.39 -3.81
N ILE A 163 1.74 16.32 -3.89
CA ILE A 163 1.02 15.05 -4.05
C ILE A 163 0.17 15.11 -5.32
N LYS A 164 0.36 14.13 -6.20
CA LYS A 164 -0.41 13.96 -7.45
C LYS A 164 -0.95 12.55 -7.54
N ILE A 165 -2.19 12.42 -7.98
CA ILE A 165 -2.81 11.11 -8.25
C ILE A 165 -2.95 10.99 -9.77
N SER A 166 -2.45 9.89 -10.35
CA SER A 166 -2.55 9.64 -11.79
C SER A 166 -4.01 9.69 -12.24
N PRO A 167 -4.33 10.19 -13.45
CA PRO A 167 -5.68 10.18 -14.00
C PRO A 167 -6.34 8.78 -13.98
N GLN A 168 -7.68 8.72 -14.02
CA GLN A 168 -8.43 7.46 -13.92
C GLN A 168 -8.35 6.62 -15.21
N ASP A 169 -8.25 7.28 -16.36
CA ASP A 169 -8.02 6.69 -17.68
C ASP A 169 -6.58 6.16 -17.84
N ASN A 170 -5.66 6.58 -16.98
CA ASN A 170 -4.29 6.10 -16.95
C ASN A 170 -4.13 4.82 -16.11
N SER A 171 -5.17 3.98 -16.09
CA SER A 171 -5.11 2.63 -15.53
C SER A 171 -4.11 1.83 -16.34
N TYR A 172 -3.00 1.43 -15.73
CA TYR A 172 -1.87 0.76 -16.38
C TYR A 172 -2.19 -0.69 -16.79
N GLY A 173 -3.37 -0.96 -17.35
CA GLY A 173 -3.92 -2.33 -17.47
C GLY A 173 -4.29 -2.96 -16.12
N LEU A 174 -4.19 -2.20 -15.04
CA LEU A 174 -4.54 -2.57 -13.67
C LEU A 174 -5.53 -1.55 -13.10
N HIS A 175 -6.44 -1.98 -12.22
CA HIS A 175 -7.30 -1.07 -11.43
C HIS A 175 -6.55 -0.36 -10.30
N ASP A 176 -5.31 0.03 -10.55
CA ASP A 176 -4.44 0.77 -9.62
C ASP A 176 -4.11 2.15 -10.19
N ARG A 177 -3.95 3.13 -9.30
CA ARG A 177 -3.52 4.50 -9.61
C ARG A 177 -2.26 4.82 -8.82
N LEU A 178 -1.41 5.64 -9.42
CA LEU A 178 -0.18 6.09 -8.75
C LEU A 178 -0.46 7.36 -7.96
N VAL A 179 -0.06 7.34 -6.69
CA VAL A 179 0.01 8.53 -5.84
C VAL A 179 1.47 8.94 -5.73
N THR A 180 1.87 9.91 -6.54
CA THR A 180 3.22 10.45 -6.59
C THR A 180 3.39 11.52 -5.53
N ILE A 181 4.44 11.38 -4.71
CA ILE A 181 4.77 12.25 -3.59
C ILE A 181 6.18 12.83 -3.82
N THR A 182 6.30 14.14 -3.73
CA THR A 182 7.56 14.89 -3.83
C THR A 182 7.75 15.79 -2.61
N GLY A 183 9.01 16.04 -2.23
CA GLY A 183 9.35 16.87 -1.06
C GLY A 183 10.64 16.38 -0.39
N SER A 184 11.00 16.95 0.76
CA SER A 184 12.04 16.37 1.62
C SER A 184 11.61 15.03 2.18
N LEU A 185 12.57 14.23 2.69
CA LEU A 185 12.31 12.96 3.37
C LEU A 185 11.18 13.08 4.42
N ASP A 186 11.28 14.02 5.36
CA ASP A 186 10.24 14.31 6.35
C ASP A 186 8.87 14.60 5.74
N ASN A 187 8.81 15.41 4.69
CA ASN A 187 7.54 15.77 4.06
C ASN A 187 6.93 14.57 3.34
N GLN A 188 7.76 13.70 2.75
CA GLN A 188 7.30 12.45 2.14
C GLN A 188 6.79 11.46 3.20
N LEU A 189 7.52 11.25 4.30
CA LEU A 189 7.07 10.39 5.39
C LEU A 189 5.76 10.88 6.00
N ARG A 190 5.63 12.19 6.21
CA ARG A 190 4.38 12.81 6.69
C ARG A 190 3.24 12.61 5.69
N ALA A 191 3.50 12.77 4.39
CA ALA A 191 2.50 12.50 3.36
C ALA A 191 2.06 11.03 3.36
N ILE A 192 3.01 10.09 3.42
CA ILE A 192 2.74 8.65 3.47
C ILE A 192 1.90 8.30 4.69
N PHE A 193 2.26 8.81 5.88
CA PHE A 193 1.49 8.60 7.10
C PHE A 193 0.02 9.04 6.92
N LEU A 194 -0.20 10.26 6.40
CA LEU A 194 -1.54 10.82 6.21
C LEU A 194 -2.34 10.06 5.14
N ILE A 195 -1.69 9.68 4.04
CA ILE A 195 -2.32 8.89 2.97
C ILE A 195 -2.70 7.52 3.51
N LEU A 196 -1.79 6.81 4.17
CA LEU A 196 -2.05 5.47 4.71
C LEU A 196 -3.10 5.49 5.82
N SER A 197 -3.04 6.46 6.73
CA SER A 197 -4.09 6.64 7.73
C SER A 197 -5.46 6.78 7.06
N LYS A 198 -5.54 7.57 5.98
CA LYS A 198 -6.79 7.76 5.26
C LYS A 198 -7.24 6.53 4.48
N LEU A 199 -6.33 5.84 3.83
CA LEU A 199 -6.64 4.61 3.10
C LEU A 199 -7.07 3.50 4.06
N LEU A 200 -6.45 3.39 5.23
CA LEU A 200 -6.76 2.35 6.21
C LEU A 200 -8.09 2.55 6.94
N GLU A 201 -8.65 3.76 6.94
CA GLU A 201 -10.05 4.02 7.31
C GLU A 201 -11.03 3.45 6.27
N ASP A 202 -10.61 3.28 5.01
CA ASP A 202 -11.44 2.74 3.96
C ASP A 202 -11.43 1.21 4.03
N VAL A 203 -12.60 0.63 4.31
CA VAL A 203 -12.80 -0.84 4.35
C VAL A 203 -12.25 -1.46 3.06
N LEU A 204 -12.38 -0.79 1.91
CA LEU A 204 -11.94 -1.31 0.62
C LEU A 204 -10.42 -1.45 0.50
N TYR A 205 -9.66 -0.64 1.21
CA TYR A 205 -8.20 -0.79 1.29
C TYR A 205 -7.79 -1.89 2.28
N SER A 206 -8.64 -2.16 3.28
CA SER A 206 -8.45 -3.23 4.27
C SER A 206 -8.89 -4.62 3.77
N ILE A 207 -9.70 -4.67 2.70
CA ILE A 207 -10.01 -5.89 1.95
C ILE A 207 -8.70 -6.48 1.41
N PRO A 208 -8.58 -7.81 1.17
CA PRO A 208 -7.37 -8.46 0.65
C PRO A 208 -6.89 -8.01 -0.74
N ILE A 209 -7.18 -6.79 -1.19
CA ILE A 209 -6.60 -6.19 -2.40
C ILE A 209 -5.06 -6.20 -2.33
N ALA A 210 -4.51 -6.06 -1.12
CA ALA A 210 -3.12 -6.38 -0.80
C ALA A 210 -2.60 -7.66 -1.46
N ARG A 211 -3.36 -8.74 -1.22
CA ARG A 211 -3.05 -10.14 -1.53
C ARG A 211 -3.26 -10.44 -3.01
N ILE A 212 -4.16 -9.68 -3.63
CA ILE A 212 -4.32 -9.64 -5.08
C ILE A 212 -3.05 -9.12 -5.76
N VAL A 213 -2.37 -8.14 -5.17
CA VAL A 213 -1.11 -7.66 -5.74
C VAL A 213 0.09 -8.56 -5.38
N PHE A 214 0.06 -9.25 -4.22
CA PHE A 214 1.04 -10.30 -3.87
C PHE A 214 1.11 -11.42 -4.92
N SER A 215 -0.02 -11.83 -5.51
CA SER A 215 -0.04 -12.84 -6.58
C SER A 215 0.44 -12.30 -7.93
N ARG A 216 0.28 -10.99 -8.18
CA ARG A 216 0.77 -10.34 -9.40
C ARG A 216 2.28 -10.11 -9.39
N TYR A 217 2.89 -9.99 -8.22
CA TYR A 217 4.33 -9.82 -8.02
C TYR A 217 4.85 -10.77 -6.93
N PRO A 218 4.86 -12.10 -7.15
CA PRO A 218 5.47 -13.02 -6.22
C PRO A 218 6.90 -12.56 -5.97
N ALA A 219 7.28 -12.59 -4.69
CA ALA A 219 8.68 -12.43 -4.33
C ALA A 219 9.53 -13.36 -5.20
N SER A 220 10.77 -12.97 -5.51
CA SER A 220 11.76 -14.02 -5.65
C SER A 220 11.74 -14.81 -4.33
N PRO A 221 11.45 -16.14 -4.30
CA PRO A 221 11.88 -16.92 -3.15
C PRO A 221 13.40 -16.73 -3.14
N VAL A 222 13.88 -15.98 -2.17
CA VAL A 222 15.31 -15.79 -2.00
C VAL A 222 15.82 -17.04 -1.27
N GLU A 223 15.73 -18.18 -1.95
CA GLU A 223 16.56 -19.34 -1.65
C GLU A 223 17.92 -19.03 -2.27
N TYR A 224 18.79 -18.39 -1.48
CA TYR A 224 20.22 -18.46 -1.79
C TYR A 224 20.65 -19.89 -1.46
N GLU A 225 20.63 -20.77 -2.46
CA GLU A 225 21.45 -21.97 -2.39
C GLU A 225 22.88 -21.52 -2.09
N ASN A 226 23.39 -22.07 -0.99
CA ASN A 226 24.69 -21.78 -0.45
C ASN A 226 25.71 -22.40 -1.42
N VAL A 227 26.13 -21.66 -2.45
CA VAL A 227 27.19 -22.13 -3.34
C VAL A 227 28.52 -21.96 -2.62
N GLY A 228 28.79 -22.94 -1.77
CA GLY A 228 30.15 -23.28 -1.35
C GLY A 228 30.96 -23.64 -2.59
N SER A 229 32.12 -23.03 -2.68
CA SER A 229 33.19 -23.34 -3.62
C SER A 229 33.52 -24.84 -3.63
N ASP A 230 33.40 -25.49 -4.79
CA ASP A 230 34.48 -26.31 -5.34
C ASP A 230 34.25 -26.67 -6.81
N GLU A 231 35.33 -26.60 -7.59
CA GLU A 231 35.44 -27.18 -8.92
C GLU A 231 35.07 -28.66 -8.89
N HIS A 232 34.36 -29.18 -9.90
CA HIS A 232 34.71 -30.42 -10.62
C HIS A 232 33.71 -30.73 -11.75
N VAL A 233 34.27 -30.98 -12.92
CA VAL A 233 33.61 -31.34 -14.18
C VAL A 233 32.88 -32.69 -14.07
N GLY A 234 31.62 -32.76 -14.48
CA GLY A 234 30.83 -34.00 -14.48
C GLY A 234 29.72 -34.01 -15.53
N ARG A 235 29.82 -34.97 -16.45
CA ARG A 235 29.02 -35.19 -17.66
C ARG A 235 27.82 -36.11 -17.37
N TYR A 236 26.88 -36.18 -18.34
CA TYR A 236 25.78 -37.15 -18.52
C TYR A 236 24.46 -36.81 -17.79
N GLN A 237 23.24 -37.03 -18.31
CA GLN A 237 22.77 -37.82 -19.46
C GLN A 237 21.30 -37.44 -19.79
N ASN A 238 20.98 -37.36 -21.09
CA ASN A 238 19.61 -37.27 -21.62
C ASN A 238 18.77 -38.51 -21.26
N LYS A 239 17.50 -38.30 -20.91
CA LYS A 239 16.40 -39.24 -21.18
C LYS A 239 15.12 -38.50 -21.62
N PRO A 240 14.27 -39.13 -22.45
CA PRO A 240 13.37 -38.44 -23.37
C PRO A 240 11.88 -38.51 -22.99
N ASN A 241 11.10 -37.65 -23.66
CA ASN A 241 9.65 -37.69 -23.89
C ASN A 241 8.70 -37.29 -22.74
N THR A 242 8.50 -35.99 -22.60
CA THR A 242 7.13 -35.42 -22.48
C THR A 242 6.87 -34.59 -23.74
N PRO A 243 5.71 -34.69 -24.40
CA PRO A 243 5.45 -33.93 -25.62
C PRO A 243 5.42 -32.43 -25.28
N VAL A 244 6.51 -31.74 -25.61
CA VAL A 244 6.56 -30.27 -25.63
C VAL A 244 5.67 -29.84 -26.78
N ARG A 245 4.41 -29.56 -26.46
CA ARG A 245 3.49 -28.88 -27.34
C ARG A 245 3.95 -27.43 -27.42
N SER A 246 4.79 -27.11 -28.40
CA SER A 246 5.06 -25.73 -28.80
C SER A 246 3.73 -25.07 -29.17
N PRO A 247 3.35 -23.91 -28.61
CA PRO A 247 2.38 -23.04 -29.24
C PRO A 247 3.15 -21.96 -30.00
N ASP A 248 3.29 -22.22 -31.29
CA ASP A 248 3.41 -21.19 -32.32
C ASP A 248 2.11 -20.36 -32.33
N LYS A 249 2.25 -19.04 -32.54
CA LYS A 249 1.23 -17.96 -32.65
C LYS A 249 0.70 -17.37 -31.33
N ASN A 250 1.27 -16.21 -30.99
CA ASN A 250 0.88 -15.34 -29.88
C ASN A 250 -0.41 -14.57 -30.25
N ASP A 251 -1.57 -15.22 -30.13
CA ASP A 251 -2.84 -14.50 -29.94
C ASP A 251 -2.77 -13.89 -28.53
N GLY A 252 -2.84 -12.57 -28.38
CA GLY A 252 -2.57 -11.80 -27.15
C GLY A 252 -3.50 -12.10 -25.96
N GLN A 253 -3.55 -13.34 -25.52
CA GLN A 253 -4.21 -13.81 -24.32
C GLN A 253 -3.25 -13.64 -23.14
N GLU A 254 -3.52 -12.61 -22.35
CA GLU A 254 -2.87 -12.40 -21.06
C GLU A 254 -3.64 -13.14 -19.96
N TYR A 255 -3.02 -13.23 -18.79
CA TYR A 255 -3.68 -13.74 -17.60
C TYR A 255 -3.34 -12.88 -16.38
N LEU A 256 -4.31 -12.80 -15.47
CA LEU A 256 -4.26 -12.07 -14.22
C LEU A 256 -4.72 -13.01 -13.10
N THR A 257 -3.89 -13.20 -12.09
CA THR A 257 -4.27 -13.94 -10.87
C THR A 257 -4.56 -12.98 -9.74
N ILE A 258 -5.70 -13.15 -9.08
CA ILE A 258 -6.14 -12.39 -7.91
C ILE A 258 -6.45 -13.34 -6.75
N ALA A 259 -6.06 -12.95 -5.53
CA ALA A 259 -6.33 -13.69 -4.30
C ALA A 259 -7.52 -13.07 -3.56
N ILE A 260 -8.56 -13.85 -3.28
CA ILE A 260 -9.78 -13.37 -2.61
C ILE A 260 -10.00 -14.21 -1.36
N ALA A 261 -10.12 -13.58 -0.19
CA ALA A 261 -10.43 -14.29 1.05
C ALA A 261 -11.68 -15.17 0.87
N ASP A 262 -11.65 -16.40 1.41
CA ASP A 262 -12.74 -17.36 1.23
C ASP A 262 -14.10 -16.83 1.71
N GLU A 263 -14.11 -15.96 2.72
CA GLU A 263 -15.34 -15.29 3.18
C GLU A 263 -16.00 -14.39 2.12
N HIS A 264 -15.21 -13.82 1.20
CA HIS A 264 -15.69 -12.92 0.15
C HIS A 264 -15.92 -13.64 -1.20
N ILE A 265 -15.37 -14.85 -1.39
CA ILE A 265 -15.45 -15.58 -2.67
C ILE A 265 -16.90 -15.90 -3.07
N GLY A 266 -17.79 -16.06 -2.08
CA GLY A 266 -19.21 -16.32 -2.30
C GLY A 266 -19.90 -15.18 -3.05
N ALA A 267 -19.49 -13.93 -2.85
CA ALA A 267 -20.02 -12.78 -3.57
C ALA A 267 -19.59 -12.73 -5.04
N VAL A 268 -18.40 -13.27 -5.34
CA VAL A 268 -17.87 -13.38 -6.70
C VAL A 268 -18.57 -14.50 -7.46
N ILE A 269 -18.68 -15.69 -6.86
CA ILE A 269 -19.33 -16.86 -7.46
C ILE A 269 -20.84 -16.65 -7.61
N GLY A 270 -21.49 -16.18 -6.55
CA GLY A 270 -22.95 -16.02 -6.47
C GLY A 270 -23.71 -17.35 -6.38
N ARG A 271 -25.01 -17.27 -6.06
CA ARG A 271 -25.88 -18.46 -5.98
C ARG A 271 -25.92 -19.18 -7.33
N ALA A 272 -25.64 -20.49 -7.32
CA ALA A 272 -25.54 -21.34 -8.50
C ALA A 272 -24.58 -20.82 -9.60
N GLY A 273 -23.53 -20.06 -9.22
CA GLY A 273 -22.55 -19.51 -10.16
C GLY A 273 -23.07 -18.35 -11.01
N ARG A 274 -24.27 -17.82 -10.74
CA ARG A 274 -24.88 -16.75 -11.56
C ARG A 274 -23.97 -15.52 -11.70
N SER A 275 -23.32 -15.12 -10.60
CA SER A 275 -22.50 -13.92 -10.58
C SER A 275 -21.23 -14.11 -11.41
N ILE A 276 -20.49 -15.21 -11.20
CA ILE A 276 -19.29 -15.46 -12.01
C ILE A 276 -19.61 -15.64 -13.49
N ASN A 277 -20.73 -16.29 -13.82
CA ASN A 277 -21.17 -16.44 -15.20
C ASN A 277 -21.50 -15.09 -15.85
N GLU A 278 -22.14 -14.18 -15.11
CA GLU A 278 -22.40 -12.81 -15.56
C GLU A 278 -21.08 -12.05 -15.79
N ILE A 279 -20.11 -12.17 -14.87
CA ILE A 279 -18.79 -11.53 -15.02
C ILE A 279 -18.09 -12.06 -16.28
N THR A 280 -18.07 -13.39 -16.49
CA THR A 280 -17.48 -14.01 -17.68
C THR A 280 -18.19 -13.55 -18.96
N GLN A 281 -19.52 -13.48 -18.96
CA GLN A 281 -20.30 -13.07 -20.12
C GLN A 281 -20.09 -11.60 -20.47
N VAL A 282 -20.10 -10.71 -19.48
CA VAL A 282 -19.99 -9.26 -19.69
C VAL A 282 -18.56 -8.85 -20.02
N SER A 283 -17.56 -9.45 -19.38
CA SER A 283 -16.16 -9.12 -19.62
C SER A 283 -15.59 -9.77 -20.88
N GLY A 284 -16.14 -10.92 -21.29
CA GLY A 284 -15.51 -11.77 -22.30
C GLY A 284 -14.24 -12.48 -21.81
N ALA A 285 -13.89 -12.37 -20.52
CA ALA A 285 -12.75 -13.05 -19.94
C ALA A 285 -13.11 -14.45 -19.44
N CYS A 286 -12.17 -15.38 -19.56
CA CYS A 286 -12.26 -16.68 -18.91
C CYS A 286 -11.83 -16.56 -17.45
N ILE A 287 -12.64 -17.07 -16.52
CA ILE A 287 -12.39 -16.96 -15.08
C ILE A 287 -12.36 -18.35 -14.48
N ARG A 288 -11.30 -18.66 -13.74
CA ARG A 288 -11.12 -19.91 -13.00
C ARG A 288 -10.94 -19.58 -11.54
N ILE A 289 -11.60 -20.34 -10.67
CA ILE A 289 -11.46 -20.20 -9.22
C ILE A 289 -10.96 -21.55 -8.68
N SER A 290 -9.96 -21.50 -7.82
CA SER A 290 -9.50 -22.62 -6.98
C SER A 290 -10.68 -23.36 -6.33
N ALA A 291 -10.56 -24.64 -6.03
CA ALA A 291 -11.64 -25.39 -5.39
C ALA A 291 -11.90 -24.92 -3.95
N LYS A 292 -13.06 -25.26 -3.37
CA LYS A 292 -13.32 -24.97 -1.95
C LYS A 292 -12.31 -25.74 -1.09
N GLY A 293 -11.57 -25.04 -0.23
CA GLY A 293 -10.51 -25.63 0.60
C GLY A 293 -9.15 -25.71 -0.10
N ASP A 294 -9.07 -25.33 -1.38
CA ASP A 294 -7.81 -25.18 -2.12
C ASP A 294 -7.38 -23.71 -2.01
N PHE A 295 -6.48 -23.46 -1.06
CA PHE A 295 -6.03 -22.12 -0.71
C PHE A 295 -4.62 -21.86 -1.23
N ILE A 296 -4.31 -20.60 -1.48
CA ILE A 296 -2.93 -20.20 -1.77
C ILE A 296 -2.05 -20.52 -0.55
N ALA A 297 -0.82 -20.96 -0.77
CA ALA A 297 0.10 -21.37 0.29
C ALA A 297 0.26 -20.30 1.39
N ASP A 298 0.16 -20.73 2.65
CA ASP A 298 0.19 -19.86 3.84
C ASP A 298 -0.95 -18.82 3.91
N THR A 299 -2.07 -19.09 3.24
CA THR A 299 -3.24 -18.20 3.18
C THR A 299 -4.55 -18.95 3.43
N CYS A 300 -5.62 -18.21 3.74
CA CYS A 300 -7.01 -18.67 3.65
C CYS A 300 -7.72 -18.08 2.42
N ASP A 301 -6.95 -17.73 1.39
CA ASP A 301 -7.46 -17.06 0.20
C ASP A 301 -7.65 -18.06 -0.93
N ARG A 302 -8.68 -17.81 -1.72
CA ARG A 302 -8.99 -18.50 -2.95
C ARG A 302 -8.31 -17.80 -4.10
N GLU A 303 -7.58 -18.56 -4.90
CA GLU A 303 -7.03 -18.11 -6.16
C GLU A 303 -8.14 -17.94 -7.20
N VAL A 304 -8.15 -16.80 -7.89
CA VAL A 304 -8.98 -16.52 -9.07
C VAL A 304 -8.07 -16.12 -10.22
N VAL A 305 -8.07 -16.90 -11.29
CA VAL A 305 -7.31 -16.65 -12.51
C VAL A 305 -8.25 -16.13 -13.59
N ILE A 306 -7.94 -14.98 -14.16
CA ILE A 306 -8.67 -14.30 -15.22
C ILE A 306 -7.79 -14.32 -16.46
N SER A 307 -8.28 -14.76 -17.61
CA SER A 307 -7.51 -14.75 -18.86
C SER A 307 -8.33 -14.23 -20.02
N GLY A 308 -7.72 -13.46 -20.93
CA GLY A 308 -8.41 -12.84 -22.06
C GLY A 308 -7.59 -11.72 -22.68
N THR A 309 -8.25 -10.82 -23.42
CA THR A 309 -7.62 -9.56 -23.86
C THR A 309 -7.41 -8.63 -22.66
N PRO A 310 -6.50 -7.64 -22.73
CA PRO A 310 -6.31 -6.67 -21.66
C PRO A 310 -7.61 -5.98 -21.22
N GLU A 311 -8.47 -5.60 -22.18
CA GLU A 311 -9.76 -4.96 -21.90
C GLU A 311 -10.73 -5.93 -21.18
N ALA A 312 -10.75 -7.20 -21.61
CA ALA A 312 -11.59 -8.23 -21.01
C ALA A 312 -11.14 -8.53 -19.57
N ILE A 313 -9.84 -8.69 -19.35
CA ILE A 313 -9.24 -8.90 -18.02
C ILE A 313 -9.59 -7.72 -17.11
N GLN A 314 -9.41 -6.49 -17.61
CA GLN A 314 -9.71 -5.28 -16.86
C GLN A 314 -11.21 -5.18 -16.49
N ALA A 315 -12.10 -5.51 -17.42
CA ALA A 315 -13.54 -5.51 -17.16
C ALA A 315 -13.93 -6.58 -16.12
N ALA A 316 -13.37 -7.79 -16.22
CA ALA A 316 -13.60 -8.87 -15.27
C ALA A 316 -13.11 -8.50 -13.86
N GLU A 317 -11.89 -7.96 -13.76
CA GLU A 317 -11.31 -7.50 -12.51
C GLU A 317 -12.20 -6.43 -11.86
N ALA A 318 -12.65 -5.41 -12.61
CA ALA A 318 -13.52 -4.35 -12.10
C ALA A 318 -14.77 -4.93 -11.43
N MET A 319 -15.43 -5.86 -12.11
CA MET A 319 -16.67 -6.47 -11.64
C MET A 319 -16.44 -7.34 -10.41
N ILE A 320 -15.33 -8.08 -10.36
CA ILE A 320 -14.97 -8.90 -9.19
C ILE A 320 -14.71 -7.98 -7.99
N MET A 321 -13.88 -6.95 -8.16
CA MET A 321 -13.55 -5.99 -7.10
C MET A 321 -14.80 -5.28 -6.58
N HIS A 322 -15.70 -4.89 -7.46
CA HIS A 322 -16.97 -4.26 -7.07
C HIS A 322 -17.81 -5.19 -6.19
N ARG A 323 -17.89 -6.48 -6.51
CA ARG A 323 -18.66 -7.46 -5.73
C ARG A 323 -18.03 -7.77 -4.38
N VAL A 324 -16.71 -7.94 -4.34
CA VAL A 324 -15.96 -8.12 -3.08
C VAL A 324 -16.14 -6.89 -2.17
N SER A 325 -16.03 -5.70 -2.74
CA SER A 325 -16.23 -4.42 -2.05
C SER A 325 -17.65 -4.27 -1.49
N ALA A 326 -18.67 -4.68 -2.25
CA ALA A 326 -20.05 -4.65 -1.80
C ALA A 326 -20.31 -5.64 -0.65
N ALA A 327 -19.70 -6.82 -0.69
CA ALA A 327 -19.84 -7.83 0.37
C ALA A 327 -19.16 -7.44 1.68
N GLY A 328 -17.97 -6.80 1.61
CA GLY A 328 -17.28 -6.30 2.80
C GLY A 328 -18.03 -5.21 3.57
N ARG A 329 -18.94 -4.47 2.90
CA ARG A 329 -19.79 -3.44 3.53
C ARG A 329 -21.05 -3.99 4.22
N LEU A 330 -21.41 -5.25 3.96
CA LEU A 330 -22.62 -5.88 4.54
C LEU A 330 -22.30 -6.76 5.76
N SER A 331 -21.01 -6.94 6.08
CA SER A 331 -20.51 -7.82 7.14
C SER A 331 -19.93 -7.06 8.35
N GLY A 332 -19.94 -5.73 8.32
CA GLY A 332 -19.49 -4.84 9.41
C GLY A 332 -20.64 -4.08 10.06
#